data_AF-A0A9J5WV89-F1
#
_entry.id   AF-A0A9J5WV89-F1
#
_cell.length_a   1.000
_cell.length_b   1.000
_cell.length_c   1.000
_cell.angle_alpha   90.00
_cell.angle_beta   90.00
_cell.angle_gamma   90.00
#
_symmetry.space_group_name_H-M   'P 1'
#
loop_
_entity.id
_entity.type
_entity.pdbx_description
1 polymer ?
#
loop_
_entity_poly.entity_id
_entity_poly.type
_entity_poly.pdbx_seq_one_letter_code
_entity_poly.pdbx_strand_id
1 'polypeptide(L)'
;MKFHVVILMILVLLLIVTSAQQCGRQARGRACANRLCCSQYGFCGSTRAYCGFGCQSNCRRYDATGKGEKLDDDEHKNNGGHN
;
A
#
# COMPACT_ATOMS: atom_id res chain seq x y z
N MET A 1 -1.21 16.88 -36.74
CA MET A 1 0.17 16.53 -36.28
C MET A 1 0.52 17.17 -34.93
N LYS A 2 0.60 18.50 -34.80
CA LYS A 2 0.99 19.16 -33.53
C LYS A 2 0.00 18.96 -32.37
N PHE A 3 -1.31 18.98 -32.64
CA PHE A 3 -2.34 18.71 -31.63
C PHE A 3 -2.34 17.26 -31.13
N HIS A 4 -2.05 16.29 -31.99
CA HIS A 4 -1.94 14.88 -31.55
C HIS A 4 -0.76 14.69 -30.60
N VAL A 5 0.38 15.36 -30.85
CA VAL A 5 1.53 15.34 -29.93
C VAL A 5 1.17 15.98 -28.58
N VAL A 6 0.42 17.08 -28.58
CA VAL A 6 -0.05 17.73 -27.34
C VAL A 6 -1.05 16.85 -26.59
N ILE A 7 -2.00 16.21 -27.28
CA ILE A 7 -2.98 15.29 -26.69
C ILE A 7 -2.28 14.04 -26.10
N LEU A 8 -1.31 13.47 -26.82
CA LEU A 8 -0.52 12.33 -26.33
C LEU A 8 0.34 12.70 -25.12
N MET A 9 0.96 13.88 -25.11
CA MET A 9 1.72 14.37 -23.95
C MET A 9 0.85 14.62 -22.72
N ILE A 10 -0.34 15.19 -22.90
CA ILE A 10 -1.31 15.41 -21.81
C ILE A 10 -1.83 14.07 -21.27
N LEU A 11 -2.10 13.10 -22.13
CA LEU A 11 -2.52 11.75 -21.73
C LEU A 11 -1.41 11.06 -20.91
N VAL A 12 -0.15 11.16 -21.36
CA VAL A 12 1.00 10.64 -20.61
C VAL A 12 1.15 11.38 -19.27
N LEU A 13 0.99 12.71 -19.24
CA LEU A 13 1.06 13.53 -18.02
C LEU A 13 -0.01 13.15 -17.00
N LEU A 14 -1.24 12.82 -17.43
CA LEU A 14 -2.32 12.37 -16.55
C LEU A 14 -2.04 10.98 -15.94
N LEU A 15 -1.34 10.11 -16.67
CA LEU A 15 -0.98 8.76 -16.20
C LEU A 15 0.14 8.77 -15.15
N ILE A 16 0.94 9.83 -15.05
CA ILE A 16 2.04 9.93 -14.08
C ILE A 16 1.57 10.41 -12.69
N VAL A 17 0.33 10.93 -12.57
CA VAL A 17 -0.21 11.55 -11.33
C VAL A 17 -0.91 10.52 -10.42
N THR A 18 -0.55 9.24 -10.51
CA THR A 18 -0.98 8.23 -9.51
C THR A 18 0.20 7.88 -8.60
N SER A 19 0.46 8.72 -7.60
CA SER A 19 1.48 8.48 -6.57
C SER A 19 0.95 7.51 -5.50
N ALA A 20 0.61 6.29 -5.89
CA ALA A 20 0.39 5.24 -4.92
C ALA A 20 1.72 4.98 -4.18
N GLN A 21 1.73 5.09 -2.86
CA GLN A 21 2.92 4.89 -2.04
C GLN A 21 3.52 3.51 -2.34
N GLN A 22 4.70 3.49 -2.97
CA GLN A 22 5.38 2.25 -3.34
C GLN A 22 6.14 1.68 -2.15
N CYS A 23 6.11 0.35 -2.04
CA CYS A 23 6.67 -0.40 -0.92
C CYS A 23 7.26 -1.73 -1.38
N GLY A 24 7.94 -2.41 -0.46
CA GLY A 24 8.46 -3.76 -0.71
C GLY A 24 9.60 -3.77 -1.73
N ARG A 25 9.77 -4.90 -2.43
CA ARG A 25 10.90 -5.11 -3.35
C ARG A 25 10.92 -4.09 -4.50
N GLN A 26 9.75 -3.60 -4.91
CA GLN A 26 9.58 -2.59 -5.95
C GLN A 26 10.10 -1.21 -5.50
N ALA A 27 10.21 -0.98 -4.20
CA ALA A 27 10.63 0.28 -3.60
C ALA A 27 11.88 0.13 -2.72
N ARG A 28 12.83 -0.74 -3.09
CA ARG A 28 14.08 -0.97 -2.32
C ARG A 28 13.82 -1.37 -0.85
N GLY A 29 12.75 -2.13 -0.60
CA GLY A 29 12.35 -2.56 0.73
C GLY A 29 11.63 -1.49 1.56
N ARG A 30 11.20 -0.38 0.94
CA ARG A 30 10.50 0.68 1.67
C ARG A 30 9.22 0.16 2.32
N ALA A 31 9.03 0.54 3.58
CA ALA A 31 7.81 0.22 4.32
C ALA A 31 6.72 1.27 4.04
N CYS A 32 5.48 0.83 4.14
CA CYS A 32 4.33 1.73 4.08
C CYS A 32 4.20 2.57 5.36
N ALA A 33 3.86 3.85 5.19
CA ALA A 33 3.43 4.72 6.29
C ALA A 33 2.14 4.19 6.95
N ASN A 34 1.86 4.65 8.18
CA ASN A 34 0.67 4.26 8.97
C ASN A 34 0.49 2.74 9.18
N ARG A 35 1.59 1.97 9.05
CA ARG A 35 1.57 0.50 9.12
C ARG A 35 0.55 -0.14 8.16
N LEU A 36 0.34 0.48 7.00
CA LEU A 36 -0.47 -0.12 5.92
C LEU A 36 0.24 -1.37 5.37
N CYS A 37 -0.54 -2.30 4.84
CA CYS A 37 -0.03 -3.50 4.21
C CYS A 37 0.64 -3.16 2.88
N CYS A 38 1.75 -3.83 2.61
CA CYS A 38 2.39 -3.77 1.31
C CYS A 38 1.92 -4.95 0.46
N SER A 39 1.17 -4.67 -0.61
CA SER A 39 0.68 -5.70 -1.53
C SER A 39 1.83 -6.43 -2.23
N GLN A 40 1.53 -7.56 -2.85
CA GLN A 40 2.48 -8.28 -3.70
C GLN A 40 3.07 -7.42 -4.83
N TYR A 41 2.30 -6.42 -5.28
CA TYR A 41 2.66 -5.50 -6.36
C TYR A 41 3.46 -4.30 -5.88
N GLY A 42 3.68 -4.15 -4.56
CA GLY A 42 4.48 -3.08 -4.00
C GLY A 42 3.70 -1.78 -3.82
N PHE A 43 2.42 -1.86 -3.47
CA PHE A 43 1.58 -0.71 -3.13
C PHE A 43 1.06 -0.81 -1.70
N CYS A 44 0.87 0.33 -1.06
CA CYS A 44 0.34 0.43 0.29
C CYS A 44 -1.19 0.49 0.31
N GLY A 45 -1.82 -0.28 1.21
CA GLY A 45 -3.25 -0.21 1.47
C GLY A 45 -3.69 -1.05 2.68
N SER A 46 -4.96 -0.93 3.08
CA SER A 46 -5.55 -1.61 4.24
C SER A 46 -6.53 -2.75 3.88
N THR A 47 -6.89 -2.91 2.60
CA THR A 47 -7.88 -3.91 2.17
C THR A 47 -7.27 -5.29 1.93
N ARG A 48 -8.12 -6.32 1.78
CA ARG A 48 -7.68 -7.71 1.47
C ARG A 48 -6.78 -7.80 0.24
N ALA A 49 -6.95 -6.91 -0.75
CA ALA A 49 -6.10 -6.88 -1.93
C ALA A 49 -4.63 -6.51 -1.62
N TYR A 50 -4.38 -5.79 -0.52
CA TYR A 50 -3.04 -5.37 -0.08
C TYR A 50 -2.49 -6.23 1.05
N CYS A 51 -3.35 -6.64 1.97
CA CYS A 51 -2.99 -7.44 3.15
C CYS A 51 -3.11 -8.95 2.95
N GLY A 52 -3.71 -9.39 1.84
CA GLY A 52 -3.99 -10.80 1.56
C GLY A 52 -2.77 -11.59 1.08
N PHE A 53 -3.03 -12.62 0.29
CA PHE A 53 -1.98 -13.50 -0.22
C PHE A 53 -0.92 -12.70 -1.01
N GLY A 54 0.36 -13.00 -0.77
CA GLY A 54 1.47 -12.32 -1.42
C GLY A 54 1.85 -10.96 -0.81
N CYS A 55 1.21 -10.53 0.27
CA CYS A 55 1.61 -9.33 1.00
C CYS A 55 3.08 -9.41 1.45
N GLN A 56 3.82 -8.32 1.26
CA GLN A 56 5.27 -8.22 1.51
C GLN A 56 5.62 -7.71 2.91
N SER A 57 4.79 -6.84 3.51
CA SER A 57 5.02 -6.28 4.85
C SER A 57 3.71 -5.78 5.48
N ASN A 58 3.66 -5.73 6.82
CA ASN A 58 2.48 -5.33 7.61
C ASN A 58 1.20 -6.16 7.36
N CYS A 59 1.31 -7.40 6.88
CA CYS A 59 0.20 -8.27 6.48
C CYS A 59 -0.69 -8.74 7.65
N ARG A 60 -0.16 -8.71 8.88
CA ARG A 60 -0.81 -9.21 10.11
C ARG A 60 -2.05 -8.44 10.55
N ARG A 61 -2.40 -7.33 9.90
CA ARG A 61 -3.68 -6.62 10.15
C ARG A 61 -4.90 -7.40 9.69
N TYR A 62 -4.71 -8.50 8.95
CA TYR A 62 -5.78 -9.29 8.36
C TYR A 62 -6.33 -10.42 9.26
N ASP A 63 -5.71 -10.70 10.41
CA ASP A 63 -5.88 -11.98 11.09
C ASP A 63 -6.99 -12.04 12.17
N ALA A 64 -7.54 -10.94 12.68
CA ALA A 64 -8.47 -11.05 13.83
C ALA A 64 -9.96 -10.83 13.53
N THR A 65 -10.35 -9.84 12.71
CA THR A 65 -11.78 -9.54 12.54
C THR A 65 -12.00 -8.84 11.22
N GLY A 66 -12.77 -9.45 10.31
CA GLY A 66 -13.06 -8.91 8.97
C GLY A 66 -13.90 -7.62 8.95
N LYS A 67 -13.40 -6.51 9.51
CA LYS A 67 -13.94 -5.17 9.32
C LYS A 67 -12.82 -4.22 8.88
N GLY A 68 -13.02 -3.60 7.73
CA GLY A 68 -12.22 -2.47 7.30
C GLY A 68 -12.38 -1.30 8.26
N GLU A 69 -11.26 -0.63 8.48
CA GLU A 69 -11.11 0.77 8.86
C GLU A 69 -11.97 1.29 10.02
N LYS A 70 -11.33 1.40 11.18
CA LYS A 70 -11.37 2.64 11.97
C LYS A 70 -10.18 2.65 12.92
N LEU A 71 -9.22 3.53 12.63
CA LEU A 71 -8.38 4.09 13.67
C LEU A 71 -9.33 4.87 14.57
N ASP A 72 -9.70 4.29 15.70
CA ASP A 72 -10.10 5.03 16.87
C ASP A 72 -9.17 4.48 17.98
N ASP A 73 -8.40 5.38 18.57
CA ASP A 73 -7.34 5.13 19.55
C ASP A 73 -7.83 4.25 20.69
N ASP A 74 -7.27 3.04 20.87
CA ASP A 74 -7.19 2.37 22.18
C ASP A 74 -6.25 1.14 22.09
N GLU A 75 -5.12 1.31 22.77
CA GLU A 75 -4.34 0.28 23.48
C GLU A 75 -4.42 -1.17 22.98
N HIS A 76 -3.39 -1.63 22.25
CA HIS A 76 -3.03 -3.06 22.30
C HIS A 76 -1.61 -3.23 22.82
N LYS A 77 -1.57 -3.70 24.07
CA LYS A 77 -0.39 -3.89 24.89
C LYS A 77 0.63 -4.87 24.28
N ASN A 78 1.89 -4.55 24.55
CA ASN A 78 3.06 -5.42 24.45
C ASN A 78 2.79 -6.82 25.02
N ASN A 79 3.12 -7.88 24.26
CA ASN A 79 3.74 -9.09 24.83
C ASN A 79 4.33 -10.01 23.75
N GLY A 80 5.58 -10.45 23.98
CA GLY A 80 6.29 -11.50 23.24
C GLY A 80 7.16 -10.97 22.11
N GLY A 81 8.45 -10.67 22.30
CA GLY A 81 9.45 -11.68 22.64
C GLY A 81 9.72 -12.55 21.41
N HIS A 82 10.60 -12.10 20.51
CA HIS A 82 11.20 -12.98 19.50
C HIS A 82 12.53 -13.45 20.07
N ASN A 83 12.67 -14.77 20.23
CA ASN A 83 13.90 -15.45 20.63
C ASN A 83 15.07 -15.11 19.70
#